data_AF-A0A534VC70-F1
#
_entry.id   AF-A0A534VC70-F1
#
_cell.length_a   1.000
_cell.length_b   1.000
_cell.length_c   1.000
_cell.angle_alpha   90.00
_cell.angle_beta   90.00
_cell.angle_gamma   90.00
#
_symmetry.space_group_name_H-M   'P 1'
#
loop_
_entity.id
_entity.type
_entity.pdbx_description
1 polymer ?
#
loop_
_entity_poly.entity_id
_entity_poly.type
_entity_poly.pdbx_seq_one_letter_code
_entity_poly.pdbx_strand_id
1 'polypeptide(L)' 'MTECGDILLALKEKSIPEDVIHAEIGEVLAGMKSGRESAGEITLYKSVGIAIQDVATANLVYHRALDRKVGTQVEI' A
#
# COMPACT_ATOMS: atom_id res chain seq x y z
N MET A 1 2.71 3.13 -11.73
CA MET A 1 1.42 3.07 -12.45
C MET A 1 1.31 1.94 -13.47
N THR A 2 2.42 1.44 -14.04
CA THR A 2 2.42 0.46 -15.16
C THR A 2 1.64 -0.83 -14.92
N GLU A 3 1.52 -1.27 -13.67
CA GLU A 3 0.87 -2.55 -13.31
C GLU A 3 -0.61 -2.38 -12.92
N CYS A 4 -1.11 -1.14 -12.80
CA CYS A 4 -2.46 -0.88 -12.32
C CYS A 4 -3.46 -0.81 -13.49
N GLY A 5 -3.77 -1.98 -14.06
CA GLY A 5 -4.63 -2.11 -15.25
C GLY A 5 -5.96 -1.35 -15.16
N ASP A 6 -6.64 -1.40 -14.01
CA ASP A 6 -7.95 -0.74 -13.82
C ASP A 6 -7.88 0.78 -14.02
N ILE A 7 -6.87 1.42 -13.41
CA ILE A 7 -6.66 2.88 -13.50
C ILE A 7 -6.18 3.25 -14.91
N LEU A 8 -5.26 2.45 -15.47
CA LEU A 8 -4.76 2.68 -16.82
C LEU A 8 -5.87 2.62 -17.87
N LEU A 9 -6.81 1.67 -17.73
CA LEU A 9 -7.96 1.55 -18.61
C LEU A 9 -8.90 2.75 -18.46
N ALA A 10 -9.24 3.14 -17.22
CA ALA A 10 -10.14 4.26 -16.97
C ALA A 10 -9.56 5.61 -17.45
N LEU A 11 -8.24 5.81 -17.34
CA LEU A 11 -7.54 6.96 -17.92
C LEU A 11 -7.60 6.93 -19.45
N LYS A 12 -7.32 5.78 -20.07
CA LYS A 12 -7.37 5.61 -21.53
C LYS A 12 -8.76 5.88 -22.09
N GLU A 13 -9.80 5.44 -21.39
CA GLU A 13 -11.21 5.69 -21.73
C GLU A 13 -11.67 7.12 -21.40
N LYS A 14 -10.83 7.92 -20.74
CA LYS A 14 -11.15 9.27 -20.23
C LYS A 14 -12.34 9.30 -19.27
N SER A 15 -12.58 8.18 -18.58
CA SER A 15 -13.61 8.04 -17.55
C SER A 15 -13.22 8.72 -16.24
N ILE A 16 -11.92 8.99 -16.06
CA ILE A 16 -11.33 9.73 -14.94
C ILE A 16 -10.28 10.73 -15.48
N PRO A 17 -10.05 11.87 -14.79
CA PRO A 17 -9.02 12.81 -15.19
C PRO A 17 -7.60 12.30 -14.84
N GLU A 18 -6.57 12.83 -15.50
CA GLU A 18 -5.17 12.41 -15.32
C GLU A 18 -4.62 12.74 -13.92
N ASP A 19 -5.16 13.76 -13.27
CA ASP A 19 -4.80 14.23 -11.93
C ASP A 19 -5.74 13.69 -10.83
N VAL A 20 -6.51 12.63 -11.11
CA VAL A 20 -7.46 12.05 -10.15
C VAL A 20 -6.80 11.46 -8.89
N ILE A 21 -5.51 11.13 -8.96
CA ILE A 21 -4.79 10.51 -7.84
C ILE A 21 -4.45 11.60 -6.81
N HIS A 22 -5.19 11.60 -5.70
CA HIS A 22 -5.02 12.56 -4.61
C HIS A 22 -3.70 12.42 -3.85
N ALA A 23 -3.31 11.20 -3.48
CA ALA A 23 -2.14 10.91 -2.68
C ALA A 23 -1.69 9.44 -2.79
N GLU A 24 -0.40 9.19 -2.52
CA GLU A 24 0.08 7.86 -2.15
C GLU A 24 -0.21 7.55 -0.67
N ILE A 25 -0.37 6.27 -0.34
CA ILE A 25 -0.69 5.86 1.04
C ILE A 25 0.37 6.29 2.06
N GLY A 26 1.65 6.34 1.64
CA GLY A 26 2.75 6.81 2.49
C GLY A 26 2.65 8.28 2.86
N GLU A 27 2.19 9.13 1.93
CA GLU A 27 2.01 10.58 2.17
C GLU A 27 0.89 10.83 3.20
N VAL A 28 -0.20 10.05 3.11
CA VAL A 28 -1.30 10.11 4.07
C VAL A 28 -0.85 9.65 5.46
N LEU A 29 -0.14 8.52 5.53
CA LEU A 29 0.40 8.00 6.80
C LEU A 29 1.43 8.94 7.45
N ALA A 30 2.21 9.66 6.64
CA ALA A 30 3.18 10.66 7.10
C ALA A 30 2.55 12.01 7.46
N GLY A 31 1.24 12.19 7.25
CA GLY A 31 0.56 13.47 7.49
C GLY A 31 0.90 14.56 6.48
N MET A 32 1.51 14.21 5.35
CA MET A 32 1.85 15.15 4.27
C MET A 32 0.63 15.50 3.41
N LYS A 33 -0.34 14.59 3.33
CA LYS A 33 -1.62 14.75 2.63
C LYS A 33 -2.76 14.31 3.55
N SER A 34 -3.89 15.02 3.51
CA SER A 34 -5.10 14.59 4.21
C SER A 34 -5.60 13.25 3.67
N GLY A 35 -6.13 12.40 4.55
CA GLY A 35 -6.92 11.23 4.17
C GLY A 35 -8.36 11.63 3.82
N ARG A 36 -9.33 10.84 4.28
CA ARG A 36 -10.76 11.21 4.22
C ARG A 36 -11.03 12.40 5.15
N GLU A 37 -11.71 13.43 4.64
CA GLU A 37 -11.98 14.68 5.37
C GLU A 37 -13.45 14.82 5.77
N SER A 38 -14.36 14.10 5.12
CA SER A 38 -15.79 14.15 5.44
C SER A 38 -16.52 12.81 5.22
N ALA A 39 -17.69 12.68 5.86
CA ALA A 39 -18.55 11.49 5.73
C ALA A 39 -19.23 11.38 4.34
N GLY A 40 -19.31 12.49 3.59
CA GLY A 40 -19.93 12.52 2.26
C GLY A 40 -18.99 12.07 1.13
N GLU A 41 -17.68 11.98 1.40
CA GLU A 41 -16.70 11.55 0.40
C GLU A 41 -16.84 10.07 0.06
N ILE A 42 -16.57 9.73 -1.19
CA ILE A 42 -16.26 8.36 -1.60
C ILE A 42 -14.76 8.29 -1.80
N THR A 43 -14.08 7.45 -1.02
CA THR A 43 -12.61 7.28 -1.07
C THR A 43 -12.29 5.89 -1.59
N LEU A 44 -11.50 5.80 -2.66
CA LEU A 44 -11.01 4.56 -3.20
C LEU A 44 -9.52 4.43 -2.91
N TYR A 45 -9.13 3.38 -2.18
CA TYR A 45 -7.74 2.96 -2.08
C TYR A 45 -7.49 1.84 -3.10
N LYS A 46 -6.50 2.03 -3.97
CA LYS A 46 -6.05 1.02 -4.93
C LYS A 46 -4.56 0.73 -4.72
N SER A 47 -4.23 -0.56 -4.71
CA SER A 47 -2.87 -1.07 -4.61
C SER A 47 -2.63 -2.20 -5.60
N VAL A 48 -1.36 -2.36 -5.99
CA VAL A 48 -0.82 -3.52 -6.72
C VAL A 48 0.13 -4.35 -5.85
N GLY A 49 0.37 -3.93 -4.60
CA GLY A 49 1.38 -4.50 -3.69
C GLY A 49 2.74 -3.82 -3.83
N ILE A 50 3.48 -3.69 -2.73
CA ILE A 50 4.87 -3.21 -2.73
C ILE A 50 5.73 -4.13 -1.86
N ALA A 51 6.89 -4.57 -2.38
CA ALA A 51 7.74 -5.54 -1.70
C ALA A 51 8.20 -5.10 -0.30
N ILE A 52 8.31 -3.79 -0.06
CA ILE A 52 8.71 -3.26 1.24
C ILE A 52 7.70 -3.59 2.35
N GLN A 53 6.41 -3.74 2.02
CA GLN A 53 5.39 -4.17 2.99
C GLN A 53 5.63 -5.61 3.45
N ASP A 54 6.03 -6.49 2.52
CA ASP A 54 6.36 -7.88 2.82
C ASP A 54 7.60 -7.96 3.70
N VAL A 55 8.68 -7.26 3.31
CA VAL A 55 9.95 -7.27 4.05
C VAL A 55 9.79 -6.67 5.46
N ALA A 56 9.07 -5.56 5.60
CA ALA A 56 8.80 -4.96 6.91
C ALA A 56 8.00 -5.92 7.81
N THR A 57 7.01 -6.61 7.25
CA THR A 57 6.20 -7.61 7.97
C THR A 57 7.05 -8.82 8.36
N ALA A 58 7.85 -9.35 7.43
CA ALA A 58 8.75 -10.46 7.68
C ALA A 58 9.75 -10.14 8.80
N ASN A 59 10.34 -8.94 8.77
CA ASN A 59 11.25 -8.48 9.82
C ASN A 59 10.56 -8.44 11.19
N LEU A 60 9.34 -7.89 11.26
CA LEU A 60 8.56 -7.84 12.50
C LEU A 60 8.22 -9.23 13.05
N VAL A 61 7.75 -10.13 12.18
CA VAL A 61 7.37 -11.50 12.56
C VAL A 61 8.59 -12.31 12.97
N TYR A 62 9.70 -12.16 12.25
CA TYR A 62 10.96 -12.83 12.56
C TYR A 62 11.47 -12.47 13.96
N HIS A 63 11.54 -11.18 14.30
CA HIS A 63 11.99 -10.76 15.63
C HIS A 63 11.06 -11.28 16.74
N ARG A 64 9.74 -11.25 16.52
CA ARG A 64 8.78 -11.82 17.49
C ARG A 64 8.94 -13.34 17.64
N ALA A 65 9.31 -14.05 16.59
CA ALA A 65 9.55 -15.49 16.64
C ALA A 65 10.80 -15.78 17.50
N LEU A 66 11.86 -14.99 17.36
CA LEU A 66 13.05 -15.08 18.22
C LEU A 66 12.71 -14.87 19.70
N ASP A 67 11.99 -13.79 20.04
CA ASP A 67 11.60 -13.47 21.42
C ASP A 67 10.76 -14.59 22.07
N ARG A 68 9.92 -15.25 21.26
CA ARG A 68 9.01 -16.32 21.70
C ARG A 68 9.62 -17.71 21.57
N LYS A 69 10.85 -17.84 21.08
CA LYS A 69 11.52 -19.12 20.80
C LYS A 69 10.69 -20.02 19.89
N VAL A 70 10.12 -19.45 18.83
CA VAL A 70 9.33 -20.14 17.81
C VAL A 70 10.13 -20.24 16.51
N GLY A 71 10.10 -21.40 15.87
CA GLY A 71 10.77 -21.67 14.58
C GLY A 71 11.82 -22.77 14.68
N THR A 72 12.50 -23.04 13.56
CA THR A 72 13.54 -24.06 13.44
C THR A 72 14.79 -23.43 12.82
N GLN A 73 15.93 -23.63 13.46
CA GLN A 73 17.23 -23.24 12.89
C GLN A 73 17.66 -24.28 11.86
N VAL A 74 18.13 -23.83 10.71
CA VAL A 74 18.62 -24.67 9.61
C VAL A 74 20.04 -24.25 9.24
N GLU A 75 20.89 -25.21 8.89
CA GLU A 75 22.22 -24.96 8.33
C GLU A 75 22.07 -24.72 6.81
N ILE A 76 22.86 -23.77 6.28
CA ILE A 76 22.87 -23.40 4.85
C ILE A 76 24.14 -23.91 4.20
#